data_AF-A0A952KT00-F1
#
_entry.id   AF-A0A952KT00-F1
#
_cell.length_a   1.000
_cell.length_b   1.000
_cell.length_c   1.000
_cell.angle_alpha   90.00
_cell.angle_beta   90.00
_cell.angle_gamma   90.00
#
_symmetry.space_group_name_H-M   'P 1'
#
loop_
_entity.id
_entity.type
_entity.pdbx_description
1 polymer ?
#
loop_
_entity_poly.entity_id
_entity_poly.type
_entity_poly.pdbx_seq_one_letter_code
_entity_poly.pdbx_strand_id
1 'polypeptide(L)' 'GLKTIQTMIAAGATCLSIEAGRTLVFDQTAIVAAANAANITISVTSV' A
#
# COMPACT_ATOMS: atom_id res chain seq x y z
N GLY A 1 -1.18 6.73 -0.36
CA GLY A 1 -2.47 7.26 0.13
C GLY A 1 -3.60 6.30 -0.23
N LEU A 2 -4.82 6.47 0.30
CA LEU A 2 -5.97 5.61 -0.05
C LEU A 2 -6.24 5.53 -1.56
N LYS A 3 -6.11 6.66 -2.27
CA LYS A 3 -6.28 6.72 -3.74
C LYS A 3 -5.28 5.83 -4.47
N THR A 4 -4.07 5.66 -3.93
CA THR A 4 -3.05 4.74 -4.46
C THR A 4 -3.54 3.30 -4.39
N ILE A 5 -4.09 2.88 -3.26
CA ILE A 5 -4.65 1.52 -3.10
C ILE A 5 -5.82 1.29 -4.07
N GLN A 6 -6.71 2.28 -4.22
CA GLN A 6 -7.81 2.19 -5.20
C GLN A 6 -7.32 2.01 -6.64
N THR A 7 -6.29 2.76 -7.04
CA THR A 7 -5.65 2.58 -8.35
C THR A 7 -5.02 1.19 -8.49
N MET A 8 -4.36 0.69 -7.44
CA MET A 8 -3.76 -0.66 -7.44
C MET A 8 -4.81 -1.75 -7.60
N ILE A 9 -5.97 -1.62 -6.94
CA ILE A 9 -7.11 -2.53 -7.10
C ILE A 9 -7.58 -2.53 -8.57
N ALA A 10 -7.79 -1.34 -9.15
CA ALA A 10 -8.23 -1.22 -10.53
C ALA A 10 -7.21 -1.79 -11.53
N ALA A 11 -5.92 -1.75 -11.19
CA ALA A 11 -4.85 -2.33 -11.99
C ALA A 11 -4.65 -3.84 -11.76
N GLY A 12 -5.34 -4.47 -10.80
CA GLY A 12 -5.13 -5.86 -10.43
C GLY A 12 -3.78 -6.14 -9.75
N ALA A 13 -3.17 -5.13 -9.13
CA ALA A 13 -1.91 -5.29 -8.41
C ALA A 13 -2.11 -6.04 -7.09
N THR A 14 -1.13 -6.85 -6.71
CA THR A 14 -1.21 -7.73 -5.52
C THR A 14 -0.22 -7.36 -4.41
N CYS A 15 0.75 -6.47 -4.69
CA CYS A 15 1.76 -6.07 -3.73
C CYS A 15 2.19 -4.60 -3.91
N LEU A 16 2.26 -3.87 -2.79
CA LEU A 16 2.84 -2.54 -2.67
C LEU A 16 4.18 -2.66 -1.93
N SER A 17 5.29 -2.43 -2.64
CA SER A 17 6.60 -2.32 -2.01
C SER A 17 6.88 -0.86 -1.64
N ILE A 18 7.21 -0.63 -0.37
CA ILE A 18 7.48 0.68 0.20
C ILE A 18 8.92 0.69 0.69
N GLU A 19 9.65 1.75 0.38
CA GLU A 19 10.99 1.92 0.91
C GLU A 19 10.99 2.68 2.23
N ALA A 20 11.61 2.06 3.24
CA ALA A 20 11.71 2.64 4.58
C ALA A 20 12.46 3.98 4.55
N GLY A 21 11.90 5.00 5.19
CA GLY A 21 12.50 6.33 5.28
C GLY A 21 12.47 7.17 4.00
N ARG A 22 12.11 6.59 2.84
CA ARG A 22 12.00 7.33 1.56
C ARG A 22 10.56 7.57 1.11
N THR A 23 9.60 6.82 1.66
CA THR A 23 8.19 6.93 1.28
C THR A 23 7.34 7.39 2.46
N LEU A 24 6.65 8.52 2.27
CA LEU A 24 5.69 9.03 3.25
C LEU A 24 4.32 8.36 3.07
N VAL A 25 3.83 7.73 4.14
CA VAL A 25 2.54 7.04 4.15
C VAL A 25 1.56 7.84 5.01
N PHE A 26 0.54 8.42 4.37
CA PHE A 26 -0.55 9.13 5.04
C PHE A 26 -1.62 8.14 5.50
N ASP A 27 -2.07 8.28 6.75
CA ASP A 27 -3.11 7.45 7.35
C ASP A 27 -2.84 5.95 7.15
N GLN A 28 -1.79 5.46 7.82
CA GLN A 28 -1.37 4.06 7.73
C GLN A 28 -2.51 3.10 8.05
N THR A 29 -3.33 3.40 9.05
CA THR A 29 -4.44 2.54 9.46
C THR A 29 -5.46 2.37 8.35
N ALA A 30 -5.88 3.46 7.69
CA ALA A 30 -6.81 3.37 6.58
C ALA A 30 -6.21 2.65 5.37
N ILE A 31 -4.93 2.87 5.07
CA ILE A 31 -4.24 2.18 3.96
C ILE A 31 -4.14 0.67 4.22
N VAL A 32 -3.76 0.27 5.44
CA VAL A 32 -3.64 -1.16 5.80
C VAL A 32 -5.01 -1.83 5.74
N ALA A 33 -6.06 -1.17 6.24
CA ALA A 33 -7.42 -1.71 6.16
C ALA A 33 -7.88 -1.90 4.70
N ALA A 34 -7.65 -0.90 3.84
CA ALA A 34 -8.01 -0.96 2.43
C ALA A 34 -7.19 -2.03 1.67
N ALA A 35 -5.90 -2.14 1.96
CA ALA A 35 -5.02 -3.14 1.34
C ALA A 35 -5.42 -4.57 1.74
N ASN A 36 -5.71 -4.80 3.02
CA ASN A 36 -6.18 -6.09 3.52
C ASN A 36 -7.53 -6.50 2.88
N ALA A 37 -8.48 -5.56 2.76
CA ALA A 37 -9.76 -5.82 2.11
C ALA A 37 -9.61 -6.19 0.62
N ALA A 38 -8.52 -5.75 -0.02
CA ALA A 38 -8.21 -5.96 -1.41
C ALA A 38 -7.22 -7.11 -1.70
N ASN A 39 -6.77 -7.84 -0.66
CA ASN A 39 -5.68 -8.82 -0.77
C ASN A 39 -4.37 -8.23 -1.35
N ILE A 40 -4.08 -6.97 -1.04
CA ILE A 40 -2.82 -6.31 -1.43
C ILE A 40 -1.83 -6.43 -0.27
N THR A 41 -0.69 -7.06 -0.53
CA THR A 41 0.41 -7.15 0.44
C THR A 41 1.16 -5.83 0.50
N ILE A 42 1.40 -5.28 1.68
CA ILE A 42 2.30 -4.13 1.87
C ILE A 42 3.62 -4.66 2.43
N SER A 43 4.71 -4.51 1.67
CA SER A 43 6.06 -4.89 2.10
C SER A 43 6.92 -3.66 2.28
N VAL A 44 7.69 -3.61 3.36
CA VAL A 44 8.66 -2.53 3.60
C VAL A 44 10.06 -3.09 3.40
N THR A 45 10.80 -2.50 2.47
CA THR A 45 12.20 -2.86 2.20
C THR A 45 13.12 -1.77 2.74
N SER A 46 14.16 -2.19 3.46
CA SER A 46 15.28 -1.34 3.90
C SER A 46 16.54 -1.92 3.28
N VAL A 47 16.87 -1.49 2.07
CA VAL A 47 18.13 -1.83 1.39
C VAL A 47 19.20 -0.80 1.69
#